data_AF-A0A1Y1YTC7-F1
#
_entry.id   AF-A0A1Y1YTC7-F1
#
_cell.length_a   1.000
_cell.length_b   1.000
_cell.length_c   1.000
_cell.angle_alpha   90.00
_cell.angle_beta   90.00
_cell.angle_gamma   90.00
#
_symmetry.space_group_name_H-M   'P 1'
#
loop_
_entity.id
_entity.type
_entity.pdbx_description
1 polymer ?
#
loop_
_entity_poly.entity_id
_entity_poly.type
_entity_poly.pdbx_seq_one_letter_code
_entity_poly.pdbx_strand_id
1 'polypeptide(L)'
;MISYNNQYGYIVVGRGSAGAVVASRLSEDSTTTVLLVERRIQWIDIQRRLRAIATSMAPLIYGEVFLKTTKPDNKRLHTGTAYLNDSAWQRPNLTMLPETTVNKVLFDRTTTTSIIAAHGSKFVARKEVILTAGAVGTGTILLRSGIGPTEDLASLSIPLVADLPVGKNLQDHAILGQTRVTDLRKRPTTPNSFPASGLRLFISKDSE
;
A
#
# COMPACT_ATOMS: atom_id res chain seq x y z
N MET A 1 28.87 2.73 -7.27
CA MET A 1 27.96 1.59 -7.06
C MET A 1 27.74 1.47 -5.56
N ILE A 2 26.55 1.80 -5.04
CA ILE A 2 26.28 1.73 -3.60
C ILE A 2 26.20 0.25 -3.23
N SER A 3 27.15 -0.23 -2.42
CA SER A 3 27.13 -1.59 -1.90
C SER A 3 26.15 -1.63 -0.73
N TYR A 4 24.97 -2.22 -0.96
CA TYR A 4 24.01 -2.44 0.12
C TYR A 4 24.44 -3.65 0.94
N ASN A 5 24.29 -3.58 2.26
CA ASN A 5 24.37 -4.76 3.08
C ASN A 5 23.26 -5.73 2.62
N ASN A 6 23.62 -6.98 2.30
CA ASN A 6 22.64 -7.96 1.85
C ASN A 6 22.00 -8.74 3.02
N GLN A 7 22.34 -8.43 4.28
CA GLN A 7 21.83 -9.14 5.45
C GLN A 7 21.27 -8.20 6.53
N TYR A 8 20.03 -8.46 6.93
CA TYR A 8 19.30 -7.68 7.94
C TYR A 8 18.78 -8.57 9.06
N GLY A 9 18.52 -8.00 10.24
CA GLY A 9 17.78 -8.70 11.29
C GLY A 9 16.37 -9.02 10.83
N TYR A 10 15.65 -7.98 10.38
CA TYR A 10 14.30 -8.07 9.84
C TYR A 10 14.23 -7.49 8.43
N ILE A 11 13.40 -8.10 7.59
CA ILE A 11 13.01 -7.53 6.30
C ILE A 11 11.50 -7.30 6.30
N VAL A 12 11.07 -6.04 6.19
CA VAL A 12 9.66 -5.64 6.09
C VAL A 12 9.34 -5.35 4.64
N VAL A 13 8.39 -6.09 4.07
CA VAL A 13 7.99 -5.96 2.66
C VAL A 13 6.70 -5.16 2.55
N GLY A 14 6.78 -3.96 1.98
CA GLY A 14 5.69 -3.02 1.78
C GLY A 14 5.69 -1.88 2.81
N ARG A 15 5.75 -0.61 2.36
CA ARG A 15 5.61 0.59 3.23
C ARG A 15 4.17 1.09 3.30
N GLY A 16 3.20 0.19 3.29
CA GLY A 16 1.81 0.53 3.53
C GLY A 16 1.59 0.95 4.99
N SER A 17 0.32 1.01 5.40
CA SER A 17 -0.03 1.33 6.80
C SER A 17 0.65 0.39 7.80
N ALA A 18 0.57 -0.92 7.61
CA ALA A 18 1.19 -1.87 8.53
C ALA A 18 2.74 -1.78 8.51
N GLY A 19 3.35 -1.81 7.33
CA GLY A 19 4.81 -1.88 7.23
C GLY A 19 5.53 -0.63 7.72
N ALA A 20 4.93 0.56 7.58
CA ALA A 20 5.51 1.77 8.15
C ALA A 20 5.58 1.72 9.69
N VAL A 21 4.54 1.18 10.34
CA VAL A 21 4.51 0.98 11.79
C VAL A 21 5.54 -0.05 12.21
N VAL A 22 5.52 -1.23 11.56
CA VAL A 22 6.39 -2.36 11.91
C VAL A 22 7.86 -1.98 11.76
N ALA A 23 8.25 -1.39 10.63
CA ALA A 23 9.64 -0.99 10.40
C ALA A 23 10.10 0.08 11.41
N SER A 24 9.24 1.06 11.71
CA SER A 24 9.53 2.08 12.71
C SER A 24 9.70 1.46 14.10
N ARG A 25 8.82 0.56 14.55
CA ARG A 25 8.93 -0.08 15.87
C ARG A 25 10.13 -1.00 16.00
N LEU A 26 10.39 -1.85 14.99
CA LEU A 26 11.54 -2.74 15.01
C LEU A 26 12.88 -1.96 15.02
N SER A 27 12.93 -0.80 14.37
CA SER A 27 14.14 0.03 14.34
C SER A 27 14.37 0.84 15.62
N GLU A 28 13.41 0.89 16.56
CA GLU A 28 13.64 1.49 17.89
C GLU A 28 14.67 0.69 18.70
N ASP A 29 14.79 -0.62 18.44
CA ASP A 29 15.85 -1.47 18.98
C ASP A 29 17.13 -1.35 18.14
N SER A 30 18.14 -0.69 18.70
CA SER A 30 19.44 -0.48 18.04
C SER A 30 20.26 -1.76 17.85
N THR A 31 19.89 -2.87 18.50
CA THR A 31 20.59 -4.16 18.37
C THR A 31 20.20 -4.93 17.12
N THR A 32 19.15 -4.49 16.40
CA THR A 32 18.69 -5.12 15.17
C THR A 32 18.77 -4.18 13.98
N THR A 33 18.96 -4.75 12.78
CA THR A 33 18.91 -4.01 11.53
C THR A 33 17.63 -4.34 10.78
N VAL A 34 16.98 -3.30 10.24
CA VAL A 34 15.68 -3.41 9.57
C VAL A 34 15.84 -2.93 8.14
N LEU A 35 15.47 -3.79 7.19
CA LEU A 35 15.29 -3.40 5.80
C LEU A 35 13.80 -3.24 5.50
N LEU A 36 13.40 -2.04 5.08
CA LEU A 36 12.07 -1.74 4.58
C LEU A 36 12.11 -1.67 3.05
N VAL A 37 11.39 -2.57 2.39
CA VAL A 37 11.35 -2.67 0.94
C VAL A 37 9.99 -2.22 0.43
N GLU A 38 9.95 -1.34 -0.56
CA GLU A 38 8.69 -0.86 -1.12
C GLU A 38 8.76 -0.71 -2.64
N ARG A 39 7.75 -1.22 -3.32
CA ARG A 39 7.43 -0.76 -4.67
C ARG A 39 6.61 0.52 -4.55
N ARG A 40 7.16 1.65 -5.00
CA ARG A 40 6.30 2.79 -5.32
C ARG A 40 5.42 2.40 -6.51
N ILE A 41 4.12 2.48 -6.34
CA ILE A 41 3.28 2.84 -7.49
C ILE A 41 3.66 4.29 -7.76
N GLN A 42 4.36 4.56 -8.86
CA GLN A 42 4.71 5.93 -9.21
C GLN A 42 3.41 6.74 -9.30
N TRP A 43 3.37 7.88 -8.60
CA TRP A 43 2.29 8.85 -8.73
C TRP A 43 2.03 9.24 -10.20
N ILE A 44 3.04 9.09 -11.07
CA ILE A 44 2.91 9.26 -12.52
C ILE A 44 1.89 8.28 -13.15
N ASP A 45 1.81 7.03 -12.69
CA ASP A 45 0.89 6.03 -13.22
C ASP A 45 -0.55 6.29 -12.79
N ILE A 46 -0.70 6.69 -11.53
CA ILE A 46 -1.98 7.11 -10.98
C ILE A 46 -2.42 8.42 -11.64
N GLN A 47 -1.54 9.42 -11.78
CA GLN A 47 -1.86 10.67 -12.49
C GLN A 47 -2.18 10.42 -13.96
N ARG A 48 -1.56 9.46 -14.64
CA ARG A 48 -1.87 9.14 -16.04
C ARG A 48 -3.25 8.49 -16.18
N ARG A 49 -3.59 7.56 -15.28
CA ARG A 49 -4.93 6.95 -15.22
C ARG A 49 -5.99 7.94 -14.76
N LEU A 50 -5.69 8.75 -13.75
CA LEU A 50 -6.56 9.81 -13.24
C LEU A 50 -6.68 10.96 -14.24
N ARG A 51 -5.67 11.30 -15.04
CA ARG A 51 -5.80 12.24 -16.16
C ARG A 51 -6.65 11.64 -17.26
N ALA A 52 -6.52 10.36 -17.61
CA ALA A 52 -7.41 9.75 -18.59
C ALA A 52 -8.89 9.84 -18.14
N ILE A 53 -9.16 9.59 -16.85
CA ILE A 53 -10.50 9.76 -16.25
C ILE A 53 -10.90 11.24 -16.17
N ALA A 54 -10.03 12.10 -15.63
CA ALA A 54 -10.29 13.51 -15.41
C ALA A 54 -10.42 14.28 -16.73
N THR A 55 -9.61 14.02 -17.75
CA THR A 55 -9.72 14.64 -19.08
C THR A 55 -11.02 14.26 -19.79
N SER A 56 -11.57 13.06 -19.53
CA SER A 56 -12.93 12.71 -19.99
C SER A 56 -14.06 13.39 -19.20
N MET A 57 -13.75 14.04 -18.07
CA MET A 57 -14.68 14.68 -17.13
C MET A 57 -14.38 16.17 -16.88
N ALA A 58 -13.34 16.73 -17.53
CA ALA A 58 -12.64 17.94 -17.09
C ALA A 58 -13.41 19.26 -17.21
N PRO A 59 -14.42 19.46 -18.08
CA PRO A 59 -15.16 20.71 -18.05
C PRO A 59 -16.22 20.76 -16.93
N LEU A 60 -16.40 19.69 -16.14
CA LEU A 60 -17.61 19.52 -15.31
C LEU A 60 -17.33 19.13 -13.85
N ILE A 61 -16.14 19.31 -13.28
CA ILE A 61 -15.90 18.98 -11.86
C ILE A 61 -15.11 20.10 -11.16
N TYR A 62 -15.83 20.99 -10.48
CA TYR A 62 -15.24 21.96 -9.53
C TYR A 62 -15.83 21.73 -8.13
N GLY A 63 -15.13 21.01 -7.27
CA GLY A 63 -15.65 20.64 -5.96
C GLY A 63 -14.69 20.58 -4.81
N GLU A 64 -15.04 21.26 -3.72
CA GLU A 64 -14.36 21.16 -2.44
C GLU A 64 -14.91 19.98 -1.63
N VAL A 65 -14.03 19.03 -1.32
CA VAL A 65 -14.30 17.97 -0.36
C VAL A 65 -13.74 18.39 1.00
N PHE A 66 -14.61 18.72 1.95
CA PHE A 66 -14.21 18.90 3.35
C PHE A 66 -13.96 17.53 3.99
N LEU A 67 -12.77 16.97 3.77
CA LEU A 67 -12.28 15.90 4.63
C LEU A 67 -11.82 16.53 5.95
N LYS A 68 -12.49 16.23 7.06
CA LYS A 68 -11.90 16.46 8.39
C LYS A 68 -10.59 15.67 8.45
N THR A 69 -9.46 16.35 8.30
CA THR A 69 -8.15 15.70 8.36
C THR A 69 -7.70 15.57 9.83
N THR A 70 -6.78 14.65 10.07
CA THR A 70 -6.38 14.22 11.41
C THR A 70 -5.51 15.24 12.17
N LYS A 71 -5.14 16.38 11.57
CA LYS A 71 -4.28 17.40 12.18
C LYS A 71 -4.94 18.78 12.23
N PRO A 72 -4.56 19.64 13.20
CA PRO A 72 -4.99 21.04 13.27
C PRO A 72 -4.63 21.88 12.02
N ASP A 73 -3.62 21.47 11.25
CA ASP A 73 -3.12 22.17 10.06
C ASP A 73 -3.83 21.78 8.76
N ASN A 74 -4.96 21.05 8.85
CA ASN A 74 -5.74 20.55 7.73
C ASN A 74 -4.95 19.65 6.74
N LYS A 75 -3.80 19.10 7.13
CA LYS A 75 -3.03 18.18 6.27
C LYS A 75 -3.40 16.73 6.53
N ARG A 76 -3.49 15.94 5.45
CA ARG A 76 -3.61 14.49 5.53
C ARG A 76 -2.42 13.90 6.30
N LEU A 77 -2.70 13.19 7.39
CA LEU A 77 -1.73 12.36 8.09
C LEU A 77 -1.87 10.92 7.61
N HIS A 78 -0.89 10.43 6.86
CA HIS A 78 -0.81 9.01 6.51
C HIS A 78 0.20 8.29 7.41
N THR A 79 0.07 6.97 7.53
CA THR A 79 0.89 6.15 8.43
C THR A 79 2.38 6.29 8.16
N GLY A 80 2.79 6.43 6.89
CA GLY A 80 4.17 6.73 6.51
C GLY A 80 4.72 7.96 7.24
N THR A 81 4.06 9.12 7.17
CA THR A 81 4.52 10.34 7.86
C THR A 81 4.37 10.26 9.38
N ALA A 82 3.41 9.50 9.89
CA ALA A 82 3.21 9.35 11.34
C ALA A 82 4.31 8.51 12.01
N TYR A 83 4.74 7.40 11.37
CA TYR A 83 5.66 6.44 11.98
C TYR A 83 7.07 6.48 11.39
N LEU A 84 7.20 6.88 10.12
CA LEU A 84 8.48 7.11 9.46
C LEU A 84 8.69 8.63 9.31
N ASN A 85 8.78 9.29 10.46
CA ASN A 85 9.11 10.71 10.56
C ASN A 85 10.63 10.92 10.44
N ASP A 86 11.08 12.18 10.49
CA ASP A 86 12.48 12.54 10.32
C ASP A 86 13.42 11.82 11.31
N SER A 87 12.99 11.65 12.56
CA SER A 87 13.76 10.92 13.58
C SER A 87 13.90 9.44 13.22
N ALA A 88 12.83 8.79 12.74
CA ALA A 88 12.89 7.40 12.30
C ALA A 88 13.82 7.23 11.08
N TRP A 89 13.79 8.16 10.12
CA TRP A 89 14.66 8.11 8.94
C TRP A 89 16.14 8.30 9.23
N GLN A 90 16.47 8.96 10.34
CA GLN A 90 17.85 9.17 10.76
C GLN A 90 18.43 7.99 11.56
N ARG A 91 17.63 6.96 11.86
CA ARG A 91 18.12 5.79 12.60
C ARG A 91 19.08 4.97 11.72
N PRO A 92 20.34 4.75 12.16
CA PRO A 92 21.36 4.10 11.33
C PRO A 92 21.06 2.63 11.05
N ASN A 93 20.19 2.01 11.84
CA ASN A 93 19.78 0.62 11.71
C ASN A 93 18.51 0.42 10.85
N LEU A 94 17.90 1.48 10.32
CA LEU A 94 16.78 1.42 9.38
C LEU A 94 17.25 1.74 7.96
N THR A 95 17.25 0.75 7.07
CA THR A 95 17.50 0.96 5.63
C THR A 95 16.19 0.90 4.87
N MET A 96 15.92 1.87 4.00
CA MET A 96 14.82 1.80 3.05
C MET A 96 15.35 1.61 1.63
N LEU A 97 14.81 0.63 0.94
CA LEU A 97 15.01 0.45 -0.50
C LEU A 97 13.71 0.85 -1.22
N PRO A 98 13.62 2.11 -1.68
CA PRO A 98 12.49 2.54 -2.50
C PRO A 98 12.54 1.84 -3.86
N GLU A 99 11.39 1.79 -4.53
CA GLU A 99 11.24 1.28 -5.90
C GLU A 99 11.67 -0.18 -6.10
N THR A 100 11.79 -0.91 -5.00
CA THR A 100 12.20 -2.32 -5.01
C THR A 100 10.96 -3.19 -4.89
N THR A 101 10.64 -3.91 -5.97
CA THR A 101 9.53 -4.86 -5.96
C THR A 101 10.03 -6.22 -5.47
N VAL A 102 9.43 -6.76 -4.42
CA VAL A 102 9.72 -8.14 -3.99
C VAL A 102 9.00 -9.12 -4.92
N ASN A 103 9.77 -10.01 -5.54
CA ASN A 103 9.25 -11.08 -6.39
C ASN A 103 8.72 -12.23 -5.51
N LYS A 104 9.59 -12.85 -4.72
CA LYS A 104 9.25 -14.00 -3.89
C LYS A 104 10.11 -14.04 -2.63
N VAL A 105 9.60 -14.69 -1.59
CA VAL A 105 10.42 -15.18 -0.46
C VAL A 105 11.02 -16.54 -0.78
N LEU A 106 12.17 -16.84 -0.18
CA LEU A 106 12.86 -18.13 -0.22
C LEU A 106 12.90 -18.75 1.16
N PHE A 107 12.80 -20.07 1.18
CA PHE A 107 12.84 -20.89 2.39
C PHE A 107 14.17 -21.65 2.43
N ASP A 108 14.76 -21.70 3.63
CA ASP A 108 15.72 -22.75 3.97
C ASP A 108 14.99 -23.72 4.90
N ARG A 109 14.64 -24.89 4.37
CA ARG A 109 13.75 -25.87 5.02
C ARG A 109 12.41 -25.24 5.42
N THR A 110 12.14 -25.08 6.71
CA THR A 110 10.90 -24.52 7.26
C THR A 110 10.99 -23.03 7.59
N THR A 111 12.17 -22.41 7.48
CA THR A 111 12.39 -21.03 7.89
C THR A 111 12.51 -20.12 6.67
N THR A 112 11.73 -19.06 6.62
CA THR A 112 11.88 -18.02 5.58
C THR A 112 13.17 -17.27 5.84
N THR A 113 14.11 -17.32 4.90
CA THR A 113 15.46 -16.75 5.11
C THR A 113 15.75 -15.57 4.22
N SER A 114 15.05 -15.40 3.10
CA SER A 114 15.42 -14.37 2.13
C SER A 114 14.24 -13.88 1.29
N ILE A 115 14.39 -12.69 0.72
CA ILE A 115 13.58 -12.22 -0.40
C ILE A 115 14.42 -12.17 -1.67
N ILE A 116 13.77 -12.33 -2.82
CA ILE A 116 14.30 -12.02 -4.13
C ILE A 116 13.54 -10.82 -4.67
N ALA A 117 14.26 -9.75 -5.01
CA ALA A 117 13.71 -8.60 -5.70
C ALA A 117 13.45 -8.93 -7.19
N ALA A 118 12.55 -8.19 -7.83
CA ALA A 118 12.22 -8.39 -9.24
C ALA A 118 13.42 -8.20 -10.19
N HIS A 119 14.38 -7.34 -9.80
CA HIS A 119 15.64 -7.14 -10.53
C HIS A 119 16.72 -8.18 -10.16
N GLY A 120 16.38 -9.25 -9.44
CA GLY A 120 17.26 -10.39 -9.16
C GLY A 120 18.08 -10.30 -7.87
N SER A 121 18.17 -9.16 -7.20
CA SER A 121 18.94 -9.06 -5.95
C SER A 121 18.30 -9.87 -4.83
N LYS A 122 19.16 -10.52 -4.04
CA LYS A 122 18.77 -11.31 -2.86
C LYS A 122 19.10 -10.55 -1.58
N PHE A 123 18.15 -10.46 -0.67
CA PHE A 123 18.34 -9.93 0.68
C PHE A 123 17.98 -11.00 1.70
N VAL A 124 18.83 -11.17 2.72
CA VAL A 124 18.72 -12.20 3.74
C VAL A 124 18.22 -11.60 5.05
N ALA A 125 17.22 -12.24 5.66
CA ALA A 125 16.77 -11.92 7.02
C ALA A 125 17.39 -12.94 7.99
N ARG A 126 18.04 -12.46 9.05
CA ARG A 126 18.61 -13.30 10.11
C ARG A 126 17.56 -13.75 11.12
N LYS A 127 16.48 -12.97 11.29
CA LYS A 127 15.35 -13.29 12.16
C LYS A 127 14.12 -13.62 11.32
N GLU A 128 13.50 -12.61 10.71
CA GLU A 128 12.21 -12.81 10.02
C GLU A 128 12.04 -11.92 8.78
N VAL A 129 11.22 -12.42 7.85
CA VAL A 129 10.64 -11.64 6.75
C VAL A 129 9.17 -11.39 7.07
N ILE A 130 8.77 -10.12 7.12
CA ILE A 130 7.41 -9.70 7.47
C ILE A 130 6.74 -9.12 6.22
N LEU A 131 5.69 -9.80 5.74
CA LEU A 131 4.94 -9.37 4.56
C LEU A 131 3.82 -8.40 4.96
N THR A 132 3.90 -7.16 4.47
CA THR A 132 2.93 -6.08 4.68
C THR A 132 2.58 -5.37 3.36
N ALA A 133 2.66 -6.10 2.25
CA ALA A 133 2.48 -5.57 0.88
C ALA A 133 0.99 -5.39 0.49
N GLY A 134 0.09 -5.30 1.47
CA GLY A 134 -1.36 -5.28 1.28
C GLY A 134 -1.93 -6.65 0.88
N ALA A 135 -3.26 -6.77 0.83
CA ALA A 135 -3.96 -8.02 0.55
C ALA A 135 -3.54 -8.64 -0.80
N VAL A 136 -3.52 -7.83 -1.86
CA VAL A 136 -3.14 -8.26 -3.21
C VAL A 136 -1.64 -8.54 -3.30
N GLY A 137 -0.80 -7.61 -2.86
CA GLY A 137 0.66 -7.75 -2.99
C GLY A 137 1.20 -8.95 -2.22
N THR A 138 0.76 -9.11 -0.97
CA THR A 138 1.17 -10.24 -0.10
C THR A 138 0.73 -11.57 -0.70
N GLY A 139 -0.53 -11.68 -1.15
CA GLY A 139 -1.03 -12.90 -1.79
C GLY A 139 -0.21 -13.29 -3.02
N THR A 140 0.11 -12.32 -3.89
CA THR A 140 0.92 -12.61 -5.09
C THR A 140 2.37 -12.99 -4.79
N ILE A 141 2.98 -12.43 -3.73
CA ILE A 141 4.33 -12.82 -3.29
C ILE A 141 4.32 -14.26 -2.80
N LEU A 142 3.34 -14.64 -1.97
CA LEU A 142 3.19 -16.00 -1.45
C LEU A 142 2.96 -17.02 -2.58
N LEU A 143 2.08 -16.70 -3.54
CA LEU A 143 1.85 -17.56 -4.71
C LEU A 143 3.15 -17.79 -5.50
N ARG A 144 3.90 -16.72 -5.83
CA ARG A 144 5.21 -16.84 -6.52
C ARG A 144 6.29 -17.52 -5.69
N SER A 145 6.09 -17.64 -4.39
CA SER A 145 6.93 -18.39 -3.46
C SER A 145 6.54 -19.86 -3.33
N GLY A 146 5.52 -20.33 -4.05
CA GLY A 146 5.04 -21.71 -3.95
C GLY A 146 4.08 -21.95 -2.78
N ILE A 147 3.52 -20.90 -2.18
CA ILE A 147 2.53 -20.98 -1.11
C ILE A 147 1.17 -20.58 -1.66
N GLY A 148 0.29 -21.55 -1.84
CA GLY A 148 -1.00 -21.35 -2.50
C GLY A 148 -1.67 -22.66 -2.87
N PRO A 149 -2.86 -22.62 -3.48
CA PRO A 149 -3.58 -23.82 -3.89
C PRO A 149 -2.76 -24.64 -4.88
N THR A 150 -2.59 -25.93 -4.63
CA THR A 150 -1.74 -26.83 -5.45
C THR A 150 -2.06 -26.75 -6.95
N GLU A 151 -3.34 -26.76 -7.33
CA GLU A 151 -3.77 -26.70 -8.73
C GLU A 151 -3.40 -25.37 -9.40
N ASP A 152 -3.62 -24.25 -8.72
CA ASP A 152 -3.28 -22.91 -9.20
C ASP A 152 -1.76 -22.82 -9.43
N LEU A 153 -0.95 -23.32 -8.50
CA LEU A 153 0.51 -23.32 -8.60
C LEU A 153 1.03 -24.24 -9.72
N ALA A 154 0.47 -25.44 -9.85
CA ALA A 154 0.82 -26.39 -10.90
C ALA A 154 0.54 -25.83 -12.30
N SER A 155 -0.61 -25.15 -12.49
CA SER A 155 -0.97 -24.51 -13.76
C SER A 155 0.03 -23.45 -14.23
N LEU A 156 0.77 -22.84 -13.29
CA LEU A 156 1.77 -21.81 -13.53
C LEU A 156 3.21 -22.35 -13.47
N SER A 157 3.39 -23.68 -13.35
CA SER A 157 4.71 -24.31 -13.18
C SER A 157 5.50 -23.76 -11.99
N ILE A 158 4.81 -23.39 -10.90
CA ILE A 158 5.43 -22.92 -9.66
C ILE A 158 5.59 -24.13 -8.73
N PRO A 159 6.81 -24.46 -8.27
CA PRO A 159 7.02 -25.53 -7.31
C PRO A 159 6.24 -25.31 -6.02
N LEU A 160 5.55 -26.34 -5.55
CA LEU A 160 4.79 -26.32 -4.30
C LEU A 160 5.74 -26.30 -3.10
N VAL A 161 5.54 -25.31 -2.22
CA VAL A 161 6.15 -25.23 -0.89
C VAL A 161 5.12 -25.56 0.18
N ALA A 162 3.90 -25.00 0.08
CA ALA A 162 2.80 -25.31 0.98
C ALA A 162 1.44 -25.09 0.30
N ASP A 163 0.54 -26.05 0.45
CA ASP A 163 -0.84 -25.97 -0.06
C ASP A 163 -1.73 -25.22 0.94
N LEU A 164 -2.00 -23.95 0.64
CA LEU A 164 -2.80 -23.05 1.48
C LEU A 164 -3.75 -22.24 0.58
N PRO A 165 -4.93 -21.79 1.07
CA PRO A 165 -5.93 -21.06 0.26
C PRO A 165 -5.54 -19.59 -0.01
N VAL A 166 -4.27 -19.32 -0.33
CA VAL A 166 -3.76 -17.98 -0.65
C VAL A 166 -4.45 -17.44 -1.90
N GLY A 167 -4.81 -16.16 -1.87
CA GLY A 167 -5.49 -15.47 -2.98
C GLY A 167 -6.98 -15.74 -3.06
N LYS A 168 -7.55 -16.57 -2.17
CA LYS A 168 -9.00 -16.74 -2.01
C LYS A 168 -9.54 -15.75 -0.96
N ASN A 169 -10.88 -15.63 -0.90
CA ASN A 169 -11.59 -14.80 0.09
C ASN A 169 -11.16 -13.31 0.11
N LEU A 170 -10.93 -12.72 -1.07
CA LEU A 170 -10.74 -11.27 -1.19
C LEU A 170 -12.07 -10.57 -0.90
N GLN A 171 -12.05 -9.64 0.05
CA GLN A 171 -13.19 -8.82 0.43
C GLN A 171 -12.83 -7.35 0.28
N ASP A 172 -13.77 -6.57 -0.23
CA ASP A 172 -13.68 -5.12 -0.33
C ASP A 172 -15.09 -4.53 -0.21
N HIS A 173 -15.20 -3.22 -0.01
CA HIS A 173 -16.48 -2.53 0.00
C HIS A 173 -16.82 -2.03 -1.40
N ALA A 174 -17.97 -2.46 -1.93
CA ALA A 174 -18.49 -1.91 -3.17
C ALA A 174 -18.82 -0.42 -2.99
N ILE A 175 -18.20 0.43 -3.83
CA ILE A 175 -18.48 1.87 -3.83
C ILE A 175 -19.52 2.15 -4.92
N LEU A 176 -20.67 2.69 -4.51
CA LEU A 176 -21.71 3.16 -5.42
C LEU A 176 -21.74 4.69 -5.41
N GLY A 177 -21.44 5.31 -6.55
CA GLY A 177 -21.55 6.74 -6.74
C GLY A 177 -22.97 7.12 -7.20
N GLN A 178 -23.59 8.09 -6.53
CA GLN A 178 -24.83 8.71 -7.01
C GLN A 178 -24.57 10.20 -7.26
N THR A 179 -24.82 10.64 -8.49
CA THR A 179 -24.77 12.06 -8.86
C THR A 179 -26.20 12.59 -8.97
N ARG A 180 -26.46 13.76 -8.38
CA ARG A 180 -27.73 14.49 -8.54
C ARG A 180 -27.44 15.95 -8.86
N VAL A 181 -28.21 16.53 -9.79
CA VAL A 181 -28.23 17.97 -10.02
C VAL A 181 -29.16 18.60 -8.99
N THR A 182 -28.68 19.58 -8.24
CA THR A 182 -29.47 20.30 -7.23
C THR A 182 -29.26 21.81 -7.36
N ASP A 183 -30.30 22.59 -7.09
CA ASP A 183 -30.17 24.04 -6.93
C ASP A 183 -29.55 24.35 -5.56
N LEU A 184 -28.32 24.85 -5.53
CA LEU A 184 -27.59 25.15 -4.29
C LEU A 184 -28.25 26.26 -3.45
N ARG A 185 -29.12 27.09 -4.04
CA ARG A 185 -29.91 28.10 -3.32
C ARG A 185 -31.01 27.48 -2.48
N LYS A 186 -31.47 26.28 -2.85
CA LYS A 186 -32.36 25.44 -2.05
C LYS A 186 -31.53 24.59 -1.10
N ARG A 187 -30.97 25.21 -0.05
CA ARG A 187 -30.27 24.45 1.00
C ARG A 187 -31.23 23.37 1.53
N PRO A 188 -30.81 22.09 1.59
CA PRO A 188 -31.62 21.06 2.22
C PRO A 188 -31.84 21.46 3.69
N THR A 189 -33.10 21.72 4.06
CA THR A 189 -33.48 22.19 5.41
C THR A 189 -33.57 21.07 6.43
N THR A 190 -33.44 19.80 6.00
CA THR A 190 -33.50 18.64 6.90
C THR A 190 -32.24 17.79 6.80
N PRO A 191 -31.54 17.53 7.93
CA PRO A 191 -30.34 16.69 7.97
C PRO A 191 -30.56 15.24 7.49
N ASN A 192 -31.80 14.76 7.48
CA ASN A 192 -32.16 13.34 7.28
C ASN A 192 -32.75 13.01 5.90
N SER A 193 -32.87 13.95 4.96
CA SER A 193 -33.46 13.67 3.64
C SER A 193 -32.48 12.98 2.67
N PHE A 194 -31.26 12.65 3.12
CA PHE A 194 -30.25 11.94 2.33
C PHE A 194 -29.56 10.87 3.19
N PRO A 195 -29.14 9.72 2.60
CA PRO A 195 -28.46 8.67 3.35
C PRO A 195 -27.21 9.23 4.05
N ALA A 196 -27.10 8.95 5.36
CA ALA A 196 -26.15 9.56 6.29
C ALA A 196 -24.68 9.15 6.10
N SER A 197 -24.33 8.48 5.00
CA SER A 197 -22.99 8.02 4.69
C SER A 197 -22.62 8.34 3.24
N GLY A 198 -21.60 9.17 3.03
CA GLY A 198 -21.10 9.48 1.70
C GLY A 198 -20.08 10.61 1.68
N LEU A 199 -19.09 10.49 0.79
CA LEU A 199 -18.22 11.61 0.42
C LEU A 199 -19.05 12.58 -0.44
N ARG A 200 -19.19 13.83 0.00
CA ARG A 200 -19.90 14.86 -0.78
C ARG A 200 -18.89 15.64 -1.62
N LEU A 201 -19.10 15.62 -2.93
CA LEU A 201 -18.42 16.48 -3.88
C LEU A 201 -19.48 17.40 -4.49
N PHE A 202 -19.38 18.71 -4.23
CA PHE A 202 -20.22 19.69 -4.90
C PHE A 202 -19.55 20.09 -6.19
N ILE A 203 -20.28 20.23 -7.29
CA ILE A 203 -19.72 20.69 -8.57
C ILE A 203 -20.45 21.98 -8.93
N SER A 204 -19.75 23.13 -8.98
CA SER A 204 -20.33 24.33 -9.60
C SER A 204 -20.26 24.20 -11.12
N LYS A 205 -21.38 24.46 -11.79
CA LYS A 205 -21.36 24.75 -13.22
C LYS A 205 -21.14 26.25 -13.34
N ASP A 206 -19.99 26.66 -13.87
CA ASP A 206 -19.81 28.07 -14.25
C ASP A 206 -20.88 28.42 -15.29
N SER A 207 -21.55 29.55 -15.07
CA SER A 207 -22.53 30.10 -16.00
C SER A 207 -21.83 30.45 -17.31
N GLU A 208 -22.32 29.90 -18.42
CA GLU A 208 -22.04 30.40 -19.79
C GLU A 208 -22.35 31.90 -19.90
#